data_AF-A0A1F7LD08-F1
#
_entry.id   AF-A0A1F7LD08-F1
#
_cell.length_a   1.000
_cell.length_b   1.000
_cell.length_c   1.000
_cell.angle_alpha   90.00
_cell.angle_beta   90.00
_cell.angle_gamma   90.00
#
_symmetry.space_group_name_H-M   'P 1'
#
loop_
_entity.id
_entity.type
_entity.pdbx_description
1 polymer ?
#
loop_
_entity_poly.entity_id
_entity_poly.type
_entity_poly.pdbx_seq_one_letter_code
_entity_poly.pdbx_strand_id
1 'polypeptide(L)' 'MATLTIKNIPQPVVDRLKDQAALHRRSLNHEVIACLEAVTHAGPVDPDALLARAREVRRSPARLRLTDRTLARAKAAGRP' A
#
# COMPACT_ATOMS: atom_id res chain seq x y z
N MET A 1 21.74 8.15 8.30
CA MET A 1 20.92 6.91 8.31
C MET A 1 20.63 6.55 9.75
N ALA A 2 19.36 6.41 10.11
CA ALA A 2 19.00 5.96 11.45
C ALA A 2 18.91 4.43 11.46
N THR A 3 19.55 3.80 12.44
CA THR A 3 19.47 2.35 12.64
C THR A 3 18.60 2.09 13.86
N LEU A 4 17.58 1.25 13.71
CA LEU A 4 16.68 0.86 14.79
C LEU A 4 16.91 -0.62 15.09
N THR A 5 17.21 -0.95 16.35
CA THR A 5 17.31 -2.33 16.83
C THR A 5 16.14 -2.63 17.76
N ILE A 6 15.33 -3.62 17.41
CA ILE A 6 14.23 -4.08 18.27
C ILE A 6 14.73 -5.31 19.04
N LYS A 7 14.78 -5.19 20.37
CA LYS A 7 15.21 -6.29 21.26
C LYS A 7 13.99 -7.02 21.82
N ASN A 8 14.19 -8.29 22.19
CA ASN A 8 13.18 -9.12 22.86
C ASN A 8 11.86 -9.27 22.07
N ILE A 9 11.92 -9.34 20.73
CA ILE A 9 10.73 -9.65 19.93
C ILE A 9 10.28 -11.08 20.25
N PRO A 10 8.99 -11.31 20.58
CA PRO A 10 8.45 -12.66 20.74
C PRO A 10 8.59 -13.47 19.46
N GLN A 11 9.02 -14.74 19.57
CA GLN A 11 9.19 -15.62 18.42
C GLN A 11 7.97 -15.67 17.47
N PRO A 12 6.71 -15.76 17.96
CA PRO A 12 5.55 -15.77 17.09
C PRO A 12 5.40 -14.52 16.20
N VAL A 13 5.90 -13.37 16.67
CA VAL A 13 5.86 -12.12 15.90
C VAL A 13 6.89 -12.16 14.77
N VAL A 14 8.09 -12.71 15.04
CA VAL A 14 9.13 -12.89 14.02
C VAL A 14 8.62 -13.82 12.91
N ASP A 15 7.98 -14.92 13.29
CA ASP A 15 7.50 -15.91 12.33
C ASP A 15 6.41 -15.31 11.42
N ARG A 16 5.44 -14.60 12.01
CA ARG A 16 4.43 -13.86 11.24
C ARG A 16 5.04 -12.83 10.30
N LEU A 17 6.05 -12.07 10.74
CA LEU A 17 6.73 -11.09 9.89
C LEU A 17 7.46 -11.74 8.71
N LYS A 18 8.04 -12.93 8.90
CA LYS A 18 8.66 -13.71 7.81
C LYS A 18 7.63 -14.16 6.79
N ASP A 19 6.48 -14.66 7.24
CA ASP A 19 5.40 -15.09 6.36
C ASP A 19 4.85 -13.91 5.54
N GLN A 20 4.65 -12.75 6.18
CA GLN A 20 4.22 -11.54 5.49
C GLN A 20 5.26 -11.06 4.48
N ALA A 21 6.54 -11.06 4.86
CA ALA A 21 7.62 -10.68 3.95
C ALA A 21 7.69 -11.58 2.71
N ALA A 22 7.51 -12.89 2.88
CA ALA A 22 7.44 -13.86 1.77
C ALA A 22 6.23 -13.60 0.88
N LEU A 23 5.05 -13.39 1.47
CA LEU A 23 3.81 -13.08 0.74
C LEU A 23 3.93 -11.80 -0.07
N HIS A 24 4.54 -10.76 0.52
CA HIS A 24 4.78 -9.48 -0.14
C HIS A 24 6.01 -9.46 -1.05
N ARG A 25 6.74 -10.59 -1.17
CA ARG A 25 7.99 -10.72 -1.95
C ARG A 25 9.04 -9.65 -1.61
N ARG A 26 9.21 -9.34 -0.33
CA ARG A 26 10.19 -8.36 0.15
C ARG A 26 11.07 -8.94 1.25
N SER A 27 12.20 -8.29 1.52
CA SER A 27 13.05 -8.69 2.65
C SER A 27 12.39 -8.34 3.98
N LEU A 28 12.74 -9.08 5.03
CA LEU A 28 12.23 -8.84 6.39
C LEU A 28 12.46 -7.39 6.86
N ASN A 29 13.60 -6.80 6.50
CA ASN A 29 13.89 -5.41 6.82
C ASN A 29 12.89 -4.43 6.16
N HIS A 30 12.60 -4.62 4.87
CA HIS A 30 11.59 -3.80 4.17
C HIS A 30 10.18 -4.04 4.68
N GLU A 31 9.86 -5.25 5.13
CA GLU A 31 8.56 -5.53 5.77
C GLU A 31 8.42 -4.77 7.09
N VAL A 32 9.45 -4.78 7.94
CA VAL A 32 9.46 -4.03 9.20
C VAL A 32 9.36 -2.53 8.94
N ILE A 33 10.12 -2.00 7.97
CA ILE A 33 10.02 -0.58 7.58
C ILE A 33 8.61 -0.24 7.11
N ALA A 34 8.03 -1.03 6.20
CA ALA A 34 6.68 -0.77 5.69
C ALA A 34 5.61 -0.85 6.78
N CYS A 35 5.77 -1.75 7.76
CA CYS A 35 4.87 -1.85 8.91
C CYS A 35 4.98 -0.60 9.81
N LEU A 36 6.21 -0.13 10.07
CA LEU A 36 6.46 1.11 10.80
C LEU A 36 5.93 2.33 10.04
N GLU A 37 6.11 2.39 8.72
CA GLU A 37 5.55 3.45 7.87
C GLU A 37 4.02 3.46 7.93
N ALA A 38 3.37 2.29 7.87
CA ALA A 38 1.92 2.20 7.96
C ALA A 38 1.38 2.73 9.30
N VAL A 39 2.07 2.43 10.41
CA VAL A 39 1.67 2.88 11.76
C VAL A 39 2.03 4.35 12.00
N THR A 40 3.16 4.83 11.47
CA THR A 40 3.57 6.24 11.62
C THR A 40 2.83 7.17 10.66
N HIS A 41 2.44 6.70 9.48
CA HIS A 41 1.51 7.39 8.59
C HIS A 41 0.04 7.30 9.04
N ALA A 42 -0.28 6.42 9.99
CA ALA A 42 -1.55 6.49 10.73
C ALA A 42 -1.56 7.63 11.76
N GLY A 43 -0.99 8.79 11.41
CA GLY A 43 -1.40 10.05 12.01
C GLY A 43 -2.91 10.26 11.78
N PRO A 44 -3.57 11.12 12.57
CA PRO A 44 -5.00 11.39 12.41
C PRO A 44 -5.26 11.73 10.94
N VAL A 45 -5.96 10.82 10.27
CA VAL A 45 -6.36 11.04 8.88
C VAL A 45 -7.32 12.20 8.93
N ASP A 46 -6.89 13.36 8.43
CA ASP A 46 -7.77 14.49 8.23
C ASP A 46 -8.91 14.04 7.29
N PRO A 47 -10.15 13.90 7.79
CA PRO A 47 -11.26 13.40 7.00
C PRO A 47 -11.50 14.27 5.77
N ASP A 48 -11.27 15.58 5.87
CA ASP A 48 -11.47 16.51 4.76
C ASP A 48 -10.39 16.34 3.70
N ALA A 49 -9.13 16.14 4.09
CA ALA A 49 -8.05 15.82 3.16
C ALA A 49 -8.26 14.47 2.45
N LEU A 50 -8.74 13.45 3.18
CA LEU A 50 -9.07 12.15 2.60
C LEU A 50 -10.23 12.27 1.60
N LEU A 51 -11.30 12.98 1.98
CA LEU A 51 -12.45 13.22 1.11
C LEU A 51 -12.07 14.06 -0.11
N ALA A 52 -11.18 15.06 0.03
CA ALA A 52 -10.66 15.84 -1.07
C ALA A 52 -9.90 14.96 -2.07
N ARG A 53 -8.98 14.11 -1.59
CA ARG A 53 -8.24 13.16 -2.42
C ARG A 53 -9.15 12.14 -3.11
N ALA A 54 -10.15 11.63 -2.41
CA ALA A 54 -11.15 10.72 -3.01
C ALA A 54 -11.97 11.41 -4.11
N ARG A 55 -12.33 12.69 -3.93
CA ARG A 55 -13.01 13.50 -4.96
C ARG A 55 -12.11 13.75 -6.17
N GLU A 56 -10.82 14.02 -5.98
CA GLU A 56 -9.85 14.15 -7.07
C GLU A 56 -9.70 12.87 -7.89
N VAL A 57 -9.54 11.72 -7.23
CA VAL A 57 -9.49 10.42 -7.90
C VAL A 57 -10.78 10.15 -8.68
N ARG A 58 -11.95 10.53 -8.13
CA ARG A 58 -13.24 10.40 -8.81
C ARG A 58 -13.40 11.34 -10.01
N ARG A 59 -12.67 12.46 -10.06
CA ARG A 59 -12.60 13.31 -11.27
C ARG A 59 -11.76 12.66 -12.38
N SER A 60 -10.84 11.78 -12.04
CA SER A 60 -9.93 11.15 -13.01
C SER A 60 -10.61 10.29 -14.09
N PRO A 61 -11.79 9.67 -13.85
CA PRO A 61 -12.59 9.05 -14.91
C PRO A 61 -13.73 9.93 -15.44
N ALA A 62 -13.75 11.26 -15.23
CA ALA A 62 -14.91 12.12 -15.53
C ALA A 62 -15.44 12.05 -16.98
N ARG A 63 -14.63 11.59 -17.94
CA ARG A 63 -15.04 11.44 -19.36
C ARG A 63 -15.00 10.00 -19.87
N LEU A 64 -14.57 9.04 -19.06
CA LEU A 64 -14.46 7.64 -19.47
C LEU A 64 -15.42 6.79 -18.64
N ARG A 65 -16.48 6.28 -19.27
CA ARG A 65 -17.28 5.21 -18.66
C ARG A 65 -16.42 3.96 -18.60
N LEU A 66 -15.93 3.62 -17.41
CA LEU A 66 -15.33 2.33 -17.09
C LEU A 66 -16.40 1.24 -17.26
N THR A 67 -16.47 0.69 -18.46
CA THR A 67 -17.26 -0.48 -18.82
C THR A 67 -16.35 -1.68 -19.00
N ASP A 68 -16.90 -2.89 -18.90
CA ASP A 68 -16.13 -4.13 -19.11
C ASP A 68 -15.44 -4.14 -20.48
N ARG A 69 -16.09 -3.60 -21.52
CA ARG A 69 -15.51 -3.44 -22.86
C ARG A 69 -14.31 -2.51 -22.87
N THR A 70 -14.37 -1.37 -22.18
CA THR A 70 -13.23 -0.44 -22.09
C THR A 70 -12.06 -1.03 -21.31
N LEU A 71 -12.34 -1.80 -20.26
CA LEU A 71 -11.33 -2.50 -19.47
C LEU A 71 -10.67 -3.61 -20.28
N ALA A 72 -11.45 -4.41 -21.02
CA ALA A 72 -10.93 -5.46 -21.89
C ALA A 72 -10.02 -4.88 -22.99
N ARG A 73 -10.43 -3.77 -23.63
CA ARG A 73 -9.63 -3.09 -24.64
C ARG A 73 -8.32 -2.54 -24.05
N ALA A 74 -8.36 -1.91 -22.88
CA ALA A 74 -7.17 -1.39 -22.21
C ALA A 74 -6.20 -2.52 -21.80
N LYS A 75 -6.70 -3.66 -21.31
CA LYS A 75 -5.89 -4.85 -21.02
C LYS A 75 -5.22 -5.40 -22.28
N ALA A 76 -5.96 -5.49 -23.39
CA ALA A 76 -5.45 -6.02 -24.65
C ALA A 76 -4.46 -5.08 -25.35
N ALA A 77 -4.62 -3.76 -25.19
CA ALA A 77 -3.71 -2.76 -25.75
C ALA A 77 -2.31 -2.75 -25.11
N GLY A 78 -2.15 -3.37 -23.92
CA GLY A 78 -0.88 -3.38 -23.21
C GLY A 78 -0.44 -2.00 -22.74
N ARG A 79 0.79 -1.89 -22.25
CA ARG A 79 1.43 -0.61 -21.92
C ARG A 79 2.25 -0.17 -23.15
N PRO A 80 2.15 1.08 -23.63
CA PRO A 80 3.11 1.59 -24.61
C PRO A 80 4.53 1.57 -24.03
#